data_AF-A0A316KLI2-F1
#
_entry.id   AF-A0A316KLI2-F1
#
_cell.length_a   1.000
_cell.length_b   1.000
_cell.length_c   1.000
_cell.angle_alpha   90.00
_cell.angle_beta   90.00
_cell.angle_gamma   90.00
#
_symmetry.space_group_name_H-M   'P 1'
#
loop_
_entity.id
_entity.type
_entity.pdbx_description
1 polymer ?
#
loop_
_entity_poly.entity_id
_entity_poly.type
_entity_poly.pdbx_seq_one_letter_code
_entity_poly.pdbx_strand_id
1 'polypeptide(L)'
;MEFERHKRLLNKELDQFNLILSEILPRYISLMKKDDISDEELKELGELEHFLIEINGKIASIKTKLDHDLFGETMDEYYRVKELAAQGDKLARKRLDQLRETFSNSIKGDTFFNWN
;
A
#
# COMPACT_ATOMS: atom_id res chain seq x y z
N MET A 1 -13.08 12.57 -5.68
CA MET A 1 -12.14 12.36 -4.57
C MET A 1 -10.84 11.86 -5.16
N GLU A 2 -9.71 12.46 -4.77
CA GLU A 2 -8.40 12.14 -5.33
C GLU A 2 -7.90 10.78 -4.85
N PHE A 3 -8.25 10.38 -3.62
CA PHE A 3 -7.97 9.04 -3.10
C PHE A 3 -8.56 7.92 -3.95
N GLU A 4 -9.83 8.00 -4.37
CA GLU A 4 -10.45 7.00 -5.24
C GLU A 4 -9.82 6.95 -6.64
N ARG A 5 -9.20 8.05 -7.10
CA ARG A 5 -8.39 8.05 -8.33
C ARG A 5 -7.06 7.34 -8.09
N HIS A 6 -6.36 7.66 -7.00
CA HIS A 6 -5.07 7.06 -6.64
C HIS A 6 -5.20 5.56 -6.35
N LYS A 7 -6.23 5.15 -5.60
CA LYS A 7 -6.55 3.74 -5.31
C LYS A 7 -6.75 2.91 -6.59
N ARG A 8 -7.45 3.45 -7.59
CA ARG A 8 -7.66 2.75 -8.88
C ARG A 8 -6.39 2.60 -9.69
N LEU A 9 -5.59 3.66 -9.80
CA LEU A 9 -4.29 3.60 -10.48
C LEU A 9 -3.37 2.58 -9.81
N LEU A 10 -3.43 2.52 -8.49
CA LEU A 10 -2.61 1.65 -7.68
C LEU A 10 -3.02 0.19 -7.76
N ASN A 11 -4.32 -0.12 -7.75
CA ASN A 11 -4.78 -1.48 -8.02
C ASN A 11 -4.30 -1.95 -9.39
N LYS A 12 -4.32 -1.08 -10.40
CA LYS A 12 -3.79 -1.41 -11.73
C LYS A 12 -2.28 -1.68 -11.71
N GLU A 13 -1.50 -0.91 -10.97
CA GLU A 13 -0.05 -1.14 -10.82
C GLU A 13 0.23 -2.44 -10.05
N LEU A 14 -0.51 -2.72 -8.97
CA LEU A 14 -0.41 -3.97 -8.23
C LEU A 14 -0.78 -5.18 -9.09
N ASP A 15 -1.83 -5.08 -9.91
CA ASP A 15 -2.22 -6.13 -10.85
C ASP A 15 -1.12 -6.40 -11.89
N GLN A 16 -0.46 -5.35 -12.39
CA GLN A 16 0.69 -5.48 -13.27
C GLN A 16 1.87 -6.15 -12.57
N PHE A 17 2.17 -5.79 -11.33
CA PHE A 17 3.21 -6.46 -10.55
C PHE A 17 2.88 -7.92 -10.28
N ASN A 18 1.64 -8.24 -9.94
CA ASN A 18 1.19 -9.62 -9.74
C ASN A 18 1.39 -10.46 -11.01
N LEU A 19 1.06 -9.91 -12.18
CA LEU A 19 1.30 -10.58 -13.45
C LEU A 19 2.80 -10.84 -13.67
N ILE A 20 3.63 -9.81 -13.51
CA ILE A 20 5.07 -9.92 -13.69
C ILE A 20 5.69 -10.93 -12.70
N LEU A 21 5.30 -10.86 -11.43
CA LEU A 21 5.76 -11.79 -10.38
C LEU A 21 5.34 -13.22 -10.70
N SER A 22 4.14 -13.43 -11.26
CA SER A 22 3.67 -14.77 -11.63
C SER A 22 4.52 -15.42 -12.73
N GLU A 23 5.18 -14.63 -13.57
CA GLU A 23 6.08 -15.10 -14.62
C GLU A 23 7.52 -15.27 -14.11
N ILE A 24 7.99 -14.34 -13.27
CA ILE A 24 9.39 -14.26 -12.83
C ILE A 24 9.69 -15.16 -11.64
N LEU A 25 8.79 -15.27 -10.66
CA LEU A 25 9.02 -16.08 -9.46
C LEU A 25 9.26 -17.57 -9.79
N PRO A 26 8.49 -18.22 -10.68
CA PRO A 26 8.76 -19.61 -11.04
C PRO A 26 10.15 -19.82 -11.63
N ARG A 27 10.61 -18.89 -12.48
CA ARG A 27 11.94 -18.95 -13.09
C ARG A 27 13.04 -18.78 -12.05
N TYR A 28 12.93 -17.76 -11.21
CA TYR A 28 13.86 -17.53 -10.09
C TYR A 28 13.96 -18.75 -9.18
N ILE A 29 12.82 -19.34 -8.77
CA ILE A 29 12.79 -20.55 -7.93
C ILE A 29 13.43 -21.74 -8.64
N SER A 30 13.20 -21.89 -9.95
CA SER A 30 13.79 -22.99 -10.74
C SER A 30 15.31 -22.89 -10.80
N LEU A 31 15.84 -21.68 -10.98
CA LEU A 31 17.28 -21.41 -11.02
C LEU A 31 17.92 -21.58 -9.64
N MET A 32 17.26 -21.10 -8.59
CA MET A 32 17.70 -21.27 -7.19
C MET A 32 17.82 -22.73 -6.74
N LYS A 33 17.04 -23.64 -7.34
CA LYS A 33 16.99 -25.06 -6.98
C LYS A 33 17.90 -25.95 -7.83
N LYS A 34 18.57 -25.40 -8.84
CA LYS A 34 19.49 -26.17 -9.67
C LYS A 34 20.79 -26.43 -8.92
N ASP A 35 21.25 -27.69 -8.93
CA ASP A 35 22.54 -28.09 -8.34
C ASP A 35 23.73 -27.74 -9.24
N ASP A 36 23.52 -27.68 -10.57
CA ASP A 36 24.54 -27.33 -11.56
C ASP A 36 24.02 -26.16 -12.40
N ILE A 37 24.53 -24.96 -12.12
CA ILE A 37 24.11 -23.69 -12.72
C ILE A 37 25.22 -23.19 -13.63
N SER A 38 24.88 -22.79 -14.86
CA SER A 38 25.87 -22.21 -15.77
C SER A 38 26.19 -20.76 -15.38
N ASP A 39 27.32 -20.21 -15.86
CA ASP A 39 27.67 -18.80 -15.64
C ASP A 39 26.60 -17.84 -16.23
N GLU A 40 25.95 -18.23 -17.34
CA GLU A 40 24.84 -17.47 -17.92
C GLU A 40 23.59 -17.52 -17.04
N GLU A 41 23.25 -18.69 -16.49
CA GLU A 41 22.12 -18.88 -15.59
C GLU A 41 22.34 -18.21 -14.22
N LEU A 42 23.58 -18.17 -13.74
CA LEU A 42 23.96 -17.43 -12.53
C LEU A 42 23.79 -15.91 -12.72
N LYS A 43 24.16 -15.41 -13.90
CA LYS A 43 23.93 -14.01 -14.26
C LYS A 43 22.44 -13.70 -14.33
N GLU A 44 21.67 -14.56 -14.99
CA GLU A 44 20.20 -14.44 -15.05
C GLU A 44 19.59 -14.43 -13.64
N LEU A 45 20.03 -15.32 -12.74
CA LEU A 45 19.57 -15.38 -11.37
C LEU A 45 19.78 -14.05 -10.62
N GLY A 46 20.96 -13.44 -10.76
CA GLY A 46 21.27 -12.14 -10.16
C GLY A 46 20.42 -11.00 -10.73
N GLU A 47 20.16 -11.01 -12.04
CA GLU A 47 19.27 -10.04 -12.69
C GLU A 47 17.82 -10.18 -12.18
N LEU A 48 17.32 -11.41 -12.04
CA LEU A 48 15.99 -11.70 -11.49
C LEU A 48 15.89 -11.27 -10.02
N GLU A 49 16.93 -11.50 -9.23
CA GLU A 49 16.97 -11.12 -7.81
C GLU A 49 16.94 -9.59 -7.64
N HIS A 50 17.74 -8.86 -8.42
CA HIS A 50 17.71 -7.40 -8.45
C HIS A 50 16.33 -6.87 -8.84
N PHE A 51 15.72 -7.48 -9.85
CA PHE A 51 14.40 -7.10 -10.31
C PHE A 51 13.32 -7.30 -9.23
N LEU A 52 13.34 -8.44 -8.52
CA LEU A 52 12.43 -8.73 -7.41
C LEU A 52 12.58 -7.72 -6.26
N ILE A 53 13.81 -7.35 -5.91
CA ILE A 53 14.08 -6.32 -4.90
C ILE A 53 13.51 -4.96 -5.34
N GLU A 54 13.69 -4.59 -6.60
CA GLU A 54 13.16 -3.33 -7.15
C GLU A 54 11.63 -3.28 -7.09
N ILE A 55 10.94 -4.37 -7.48
CA ILE A 55 9.48 -4.47 -7.37
C ILE A 55 9.04 -4.31 -5.91
N ASN A 56 9.69 -4.99 -4.96
CA ASN A 56 9.34 -4.87 -3.56
C ASN A 56 9.48 -3.41 -3.06
N GLY A 57 10.54 -2.71 -3.47
CA GLY A 57 10.72 -1.28 -3.18
C GLY A 57 9.63 -0.39 -3.78
N LYS A 58 9.20 -0.66 -5.02
CA LYS A 58 8.09 0.05 -5.65
C LYS A 58 6.78 -0.16 -4.90
N ILE A 59 6.45 -1.40 -4.53
CA ILE A 59 5.25 -1.73 -3.75
C ILE A 59 5.26 -1.00 -2.40
N ALA A 60 6.40 -0.96 -1.71
CA ALA A 60 6.52 -0.25 -0.44
C ALA A 60 6.29 1.27 -0.60
N SER A 61 6.89 1.89 -1.60
CA SER A 61 6.71 3.33 -1.90
C SER A 61 5.24 3.67 -2.21
N ILE A 62 4.61 2.82 -3.01
CA ILE A 62 3.20 2.89 -3.38
C ILE A 62 2.29 2.82 -2.13
N LYS A 63 2.58 1.88 -1.21
CA LYS A 63 1.87 1.77 0.06
C LYS A 63 2.02 3.04 0.91
N THR A 64 3.24 3.55 1.06
CA THR A 64 3.49 4.78 1.82
C THR A 64 2.72 5.99 1.26
N LYS A 65 2.62 6.10 -0.08
CA LYS A 65 1.86 7.17 -0.72
C LYS A 65 0.36 7.07 -0.42
N LEU A 66 -0.21 5.86 -0.44
CA LEU A 66 -1.61 5.66 -0.05
C LEU A 66 -1.88 5.99 1.41
N ASP A 67 -1.00 5.54 2.31
CA ASP A 67 -1.13 5.83 3.73
C ASP A 67 -1.13 7.34 3.97
N HIS A 68 -0.25 8.08 3.27
CA HIS A 68 -0.21 9.53 3.33
C HIS A 68 -1.47 10.20 2.77
N ASP A 69 -1.95 9.78 1.59
CA ASP A 69 -3.14 10.36 0.96
C ASP A 69 -4.40 10.09 1.78
N LEU A 70 -4.55 8.86 2.30
CA LEU A 70 -5.66 8.48 3.19
C LEU A 70 -5.62 9.27 4.49
N PHE A 71 -4.42 9.45 5.07
CA PHE A 71 -4.26 10.27 6.26
C PHE A 71 -4.68 11.72 6.00
N GLY A 72 -4.27 12.30 4.87
CA GLY A 72 -4.68 13.63 4.44
C GLY A 72 -6.20 13.78 4.35
N GLU A 73 -6.88 12.91 3.60
CA GLU A 73 -8.34 12.95 3.46
C GLU A 73 -9.06 12.74 4.81
N THR A 74 -8.53 11.85 5.67
CA THR A 74 -9.12 11.60 6.99
C THR A 74 -8.98 12.83 7.90
N MET A 75 -7.85 13.54 7.83
CA MET A 75 -7.62 14.77 8.58
C MET A 75 -8.52 15.92 8.12
N ASP A 76 -8.70 16.07 6.80
CA ASP A 76 -9.62 17.06 6.23
C ASP A 76 -11.06 16.79 6.68
N GLU A 77 -11.50 15.53 6.64
CA GLU A 77 -12.83 15.13 7.13
C GLU A 77 -12.98 15.38 8.63
N TYR A 78 -11.94 15.10 9.43
CA TYR A 78 -11.95 15.37 10.86
C TYR A 78 -12.19 16.84 11.18
N TYR A 79 -11.46 17.76 10.52
CA TYR A 79 -11.64 19.20 10.75
C TYR A 79 -13.03 19.67 10.32
N ARG A 80 -13.51 19.19 9.17
CA ARG A 80 -14.86 19.49 8.67
C ARG A 80 -15.95 19.05 9.66
N VAL A 81 -15.87 17.82 10.16
CA VAL A 81 -16.84 17.27 11.11
C VAL A 81 -16.73 17.96 12.47
N LYS A 82 -15.53 18.37 12.88
CA LYS A 82 -15.30 19.13 14.12
C LYS A 82 -15.98 20.49 14.10
N GLU A 83 -15.93 21.23 12.99
CA GLU A 83 -16.66 22.50 12.85
C GLU A 83 -18.17 22.31 12.95
N LEU A 84 -18.73 21.32 12.26
CA LEU A 84 -20.16 21.00 12.31
C LEU A 84 -20.60 20.59 13.73
N ALA A 85 -19.79 19.79 14.42
CA ALA A 85 -20.06 19.41 15.80
C ALA A 85 -20.01 20.62 16.76
N ALA A 86 -19.10 21.58 16.52
CA ALA A 86 -19.02 22.82 17.29
C ALA A 86 -20.25 23.73 17.09
N GLN A 87 -20.90 23.64 15.93
CA GLN A 87 -22.16 24.32 15.62
C GLN A 87 -23.41 23.64 16.22
N GLY A 88 -23.22 22.51 16.93
CA GLY A 88 -24.31 21.80 17.63
C GLY A 88 -24.91 20.61 16.89
N ASP A 89 -24.33 20.21 15.74
CA ASP A 89 -24.78 19.01 15.03
C ASP A 89 -24.45 17.73 15.82
N LYS A 90 -25.50 17.08 16.33
CA LYS A 90 -25.41 15.83 17.11
C LYS A 90 -24.90 14.64 16.29
N LEU A 91 -25.21 14.60 14.99
CA LEU A 91 -24.74 13.55 14.09
C LEU A 91 -23.24 13.71 13.82
N ALA A 92 -22.80 14.95 13.58
CA ALA A 92 -21.40 15.29 13.44
C ALA A 92 -20.59 14.94 14.69
N ARG A 93 -21.15 15.17 15.89
CA ARG A 93 -20.48 14.82 17.14
C ARG A 93 -20.23 13.32 17.30
N LYS A 94 -21.23 12.49 16.99
CA LYS A 94 -21.07 11.02 16.99
C LYS A 94 -20.02 10.57 15.96
N ARG A 95 -20.01 11.20 14.78
CA ARG A 95 -19.06 10.89 13.71
C ARG A 95 -17.63 11.33 14.07
N LEU A 96 -17.48 12.44 14.80
CA LEU A 96 -16.21 12.91 15.33
C LEU A 96 -15.60 11.89 16.31
N ASP A 97 -16.42 11.34 17.21
CA ASP A 97 -15.97 10.34 18.18
C ASP A 97 -15.49 9.05 17.50
N GLN A 98 -16.20 8.61 16.45
CA GLN A 98 -15.76 7.48 15.62
C GLN A 98 -14.42 7.76 14.90
N LEU A 99 -14.26 8.94 14.32
CA LEU A 99 -13.00 9.33 13.68
C LEU A 99 -11.83 9.36 14.68
N ARG A 100 -12.06 9.85 15.91
CA ARG A 100 -11.03 9.84 16.97
C ARG A 100 -10.59 8.43 17.33
N GLU A 101 -11.53 7.49 17.43
CA GLU A 101 -11.22 6.09 17.69
C GLU A 101 -10.42 5.47 16.55
N THR A 102 -10.84 5.68 15.30
CA THR A 102 -10.09 5.25 14.10
C THR A 102 -8.67 5.80 14.08
N PHE A 103 -8.49 7.11 14.32
CA PHE A 103 -7.15 7.71 14.42
C PHE A 103 -6.31 7.08 15.52
N SER A 104 -6.89 6.90 16.71
CA SER A 104 -6.16 6.30 17.83
C SER A 104 -5.73 4.87 17.54
N ASN A 105 -6.50 4.12 16.76
CA ASN A 105 -6.19 2.75 16.39
C ASN A 105 -5.13 2.71 15.27
N SER A 106 -5.23 3.59 14.26
CA SER A 106 -4.24 3.69 13.19
C SER A 106 -2.86 4.14 13.69
N ILE A 107 -2.80 5.09 14.64
CA ILE A 107 -1.53 5.54 15.25
C ILE A 107 -0.87 4.42 16.06
N LYS A 108 -1.65 3.56 16.71
CA LYS A 108 -1.12 2.41 17.47
C LYS A 108 -0.63 1.27 16.58
N GLY A 109 -1.13 1.17 15.35
CA GLY A 109 -0.82 0.11 14.40
C GLY A 109 0.24 0.45 13.35
N ASP A 110 0.88 1.63 13.44
CA ASP A 110 1.85 2.16 12.45
C ASP A 110 1.36 2.20 10.99
N THR A 111 0.06 2.00 10.75
CA THR A 111 -0.56 1.99 9.42
C THR A 111 -1.99 2.51 9.45
N PHE A 112 -2.35 3.33 8.46
CA PHE A 112 -3.71 3.81 8.27
C PHE A 112 -4.51 2.87 7.36
N PHE A 113 -3.84 2.19 6.43
CA PHE A 113 -4.43 1.10 5.66
C PHE A 113 -4.41 -0.22 6.43
N ASN A 114 -5.59 -0.79 6.66
CA ASN A 114 -5.74 -2.20 7.00
C ASN A 114 -6.13 -2.96 5.71
N TRP A 115 -5.28 -3.90 5.27
CA TRP A 115 -5.46 -4.69 4.04
C TRP A 115 -6.25 -5.99 4.22
N ASN A 116 -6.90 -6.18 5.38
CA ASN A 116 -7.74 -7.36 5.65
C ASN A 116 -9.17 -7.21 5.14
#